data_AF-A0A954SBJ0-F1
#
_entry.id   AF-A0A954SBJ0-F1
#
_cell.length_a   1.000
_cell.length_b   1.000
_cell.length_c   1.000
_cell.angle_alpha   90.00
_cell.angle_beta   90.00
_cell.angle_gamma   90.00
#
_symmetry.space_group_name_H-M   'P 1'
#
loop_
_entity.id
_entity.type
_entity.pdbx_description
1 polymer ?
#
loop_
_entity_poly.entity_id
_entity_poly.type
_entity_poly.pdbx_seq_one_letter_code
_entity_poly.pdbx_strand_id
1 'polypeptide(L)'
;VAYLWSILGVTGVLGGLAWYEDWYATTQSGHAFRLAIDDAKRDGRRIEELAKSPSGIPPQGAGLLMENDPLTQGPRLFREHCIQCHQPASSPMPFATPPLATDLVDGQDRELVHFASRDWIRSLLLNFEGHYQNLRNIEGPRQTPAQAILTGTMSQWSAKHRDTLQADANAADFDALVEFLYAQSRRKDALLPSDARVQRGQQIFKTGQLVSGQIDACAKCHGINTVMLNNEGKVVFNQTPLSDAGQPLLSGYGGTNWLEAFIANPAAVYGNHNAMPPFGNQLTKSQIRMLAQWLAENYYQSEEH
;
A
#
# COMPACT_ATOMS: atom_id res chain seq x y z
N VAL A 1 -41.13 -36.17 -29.06
CA VAL A 1 -40.83 -36.66 -27.69
C VAL A 1 -39.37 -37.09 -27.55
N ALA A 2 -38.88 -38.07 -28.31
CA ALA A 2 -37.47 -38.50 -28.24
C ALA A 2 -36.45 -37.36 -28.46
N TYR A 3 -36.67 -36.49 -29.46
CA TYR A 3 -35.81 -35.34 -29.73
C TYR A 3 -35.69 -34.35 -28.54
N LEU A 4 -36.80 -34.10 -27.83
CA LEU A 4 -36.80 -33.22 -26.66
C LEU A 4 -36.01 -33.83 -25.51
N TRP A 5 -36.18 -35.12 -25.25
CA TRP A 5 -35.40 -35.85 -24.24
C TRP A 5 -33.92 -35.91 -24.58
N SER A 6 -33.55 -36.05 -25.86
CA SER A 6 -32.16 -35.95 -26.31
C SER A 6 -31.57 -34.57 -26.03
N ILE A 7 -32.28 -33.49 -26.35
CA ILE A 7 -31.81 -32.12 -26.05
C ILE A 7 -31.62 -31.93 -24.55
N LEU A 8 -32.63 -32.28 -23.74
CA LEU A 8 -32.55 -32.15 -22.28
C LEU A 8 -31.41 -32.98 -21.69
N GLY A 9 -31.16 -34.18 -22.23
CA GLY A 9 -30.02 -35.01 -21.85
C GLY A 9 -28.68 -34.35 -22.15
N VAL A 10 -28.51 -33.81 -23.37
CA VAL A 10 -27.27 -33.10 -23.74
C VAL A 10 -27.08 -31.84 -22.89
N THR A 11 -28.12 -31.04 -22.67
CA THR A 11 -28.05 -29.84 -21.82
C THR A 11 -27.70 -30.20 -20.37
N GLY A 12 -28.28 -31.27 -19.82
CA GLY A 12 -27.96 -31.75 -18.48
C GLY A 12 -26.50 -32.20 -18.34
N VAL A 13 -25.99 -32.93 -19.34
CA VAL A 13 -24.57 -33.35 -19.37
C VAL A 13 -23.63 -32.15 -19.46
N LEU A 14 -23.88 -31.22 -20.38
CA LEU A 14 -23.06 -30.01 -20.53
C LEU A 14 -23.11 -29.11 -19.30
N GLY A 15 -24.29 -28.95 -18.69
CA GLY A 15 -24.44 -28.21 -17.44
C GLY A 15 -23.71 -28.87 -16.26
N GLY A 16 -23.75 -30.20 -16.18
CA GLY A 16 -22.99 -30.96 -15.19
C GLY A 16 -21.48 -30.85 -15.36
N LEU A 17 -20.99 -30.87 -16.61
CA LEU A 17 -19.57 -30.65 -16.92
C LEU A 17 -19.12 -29.24 -16.56
N ALA A 18 -19.89 -28.20 -16.92
CA ALA A 18 -19.58 -26.82 -16.55
C ALA A 18 -19.56 -26.63 -15.03
N TRP A 19 -20.55 -27.16 -14.31
CA TRP A 19 -20.57 -27.12 -12.85
C TRP A 19 -19.36 -27.82 -12.24
N TYR A 20 -18.94 -28.97 -12.78
CA TYR A 20 -17.74 -29.66 -12.32
C TYR A 20 -16.46 -28.84 -12.58
N GLU A 21 -16.34 -28.25 -13.77
CA GLU A 21 -15.21 -27.38 -14.12
C GLU A 21 -15.10 -26.16 -13.19
N ASP A 22 -16.22 -25.50 -12.92
CA ASP A 22 -16.27 -24.31 -12.06
C ASP A 22 -15.90 -24.62 -10.60
N TRP A 23 -16.42 -25.72 -10.04
CA TRP A 23 -16.30 -26.00 -8.60
C TRP A 23 -15.16 -26.94 -8.22
N TYR A 24 -14.78 -27.87 -9.09
CA TYR A 24 -13.88 -28.97 -8.72
C TYR A 24 -12.62 -29.03 -9.58
N ALA A 25 -12.66 -28.54 -10.82
CA ALA A 25 -11.46 -28.56 -11.65
C ALA A 25 -10.41 -27.55 -11.14
N THR A 26 -9.14 -27.94 -11.30
CA THR A 26 -7.97 -27.11 -11.00
C THR A 26 -7.53 -26.29 -12.23
N THR A 27 -8.45 -26.05 -13.17
CA THR A 27 -8.22 -25.21 -14.34
C THR A 27 -8.19 -23.75 -13.92
N GLN A 28 -7.51 -22.91 -14.71
CA GLN A 28 -7.49 -21.46 -14.50
C GLN A 28 -8.91 -20.87 -14.45
N SER A 29 -9.82 -21.34 -15.29
CA SER A 29 -11.22 -20.90 -15.29
C SER A 29 -11.95 -21.28 -13.99
N GLY A 30 -11.79 -22.51 -13.50
CA GLY A 30 -12.39 -22.95 -12.24
C GLY A 30 -11.85 -22.16 -11.04
N HIS A 31 -10.54 -21.91 -10.98
CA HIS A 31 -9.96 -21.05 -9.95
C HIS A 31 -10.50 -19.61 -10.02
N ALA A 32 -10.54 -19.01 -11.22
CA ALA A 32 -11.07 -17.67 -11.41
C ALA A 32 -12.56 -17.57 -11.02
N PHE A 33 -13.36 -18.59 -11.35
CA PHE A 33 -14.77 -18.66 -10.95
C PHE A 33 -14.92 -18.65 -9.42
N ARG A 34 -14.20 -19.53 -8.71
CA ARG A 34 -14.28 -19.60 -7.24
C ARG A 34 -13.82 -18.30 -6.58
N LEU A 35 -12.75 -17.69 -7.08
CA LEU A 35 -12.30 -16.37 -6.62
C LEU A 35 -13.37 -15.29 -6.84
N ALA A 36 -14.07 -15.30 -7.97
CA ALA A 36 -15.15 -14.36 -8.25
C ALA A 36 -16.35 -14.54 -7.31
N ILE A 37 -16.71 -15.79 -6.97
CA ILE A 37 -17.75 -16.09 -5.97
C ILE A 37 -17.32 -15.57 -4.59
N ASP A 38 -16.07 -15.76 -4.20
CA ASP A 38 -15.58 -15.30 -2.91
C ASP A 38 -15.46 -13.77 -2.84
N ASP A 39 -15.04 -13.11 -3.93
CA ASP A 39 -15.10 -11.64 -4.09
C ASP A 39 -16.56 -11.17 -3.92
N ALA A 40 -17.54 -11.80 -4.59
CA ALA A 40 -18.96 -11.45 -4.49
C ALA A 40 -19.53 -11.63 -3.08
N LYS A 41 -19.16 -12.69 -2.37
CA LYS A 41 -19.56 -12.90 -0.96
C LYS A 41 -18.96 -11.84 -0.04
N ARG A 42 -17.69 -11.48 -0.24
CA ARG A 42 -17.01 -10.41 0.53
C ARG A 42 -17.69 -9.07 0.29
N ASP A 43 -18.02 -8.77 -0.96
CA ASP A 43 -18.74 -7.55 -1.35
C ASP A 43 -20.15 -7.49 -0.76
N GLY A 44 -20.87 -8.62 -0.72
CA GLY A 44 -22.17 -8.73 -0.05
C GLY A 44 -22.11 -8.46 1.45
N ARG A 45 -21.07 -8.93 2.15
CA ARG A 45 -20.88 -8.57 3.58
C ARG A 45 -20.51 -7.10 3.75
N ARG A 46 -19.68 -6.58 2.85
CA ARG A 46 -19.21 -5.18 2.91
C ARG A 46 -20.34 -4.18 2.72
N ILE A 47 -21.28 -4.43 1.81
CA ILE A 47 -22.42 -3.51 1.63
C ILE A 47 -23.31 -3.46 2.88
N GLU A 48 -23.51 -4.58 3.57
CA GLU A 48 -24.25 -4.62 4.84
C GLU A 48 -23.52 -3.84 5.94
N GLU A 49 -22.20 -3.98 6.04
CA GLU A 49 -21.36 -3.23 6.97
C GLU A 49 -21.46 -1.72 6.72
N LEU A 50 -21.34 -1.29 5.46
CA LEU A 50 -21.45 0.11 5.06
C LEU A 50 -22.86 0.66 5.32
N ALA A 51 -23.90 -0.13 5.09
CA ALA A 51 -25.29 0.26 5.37
C ALA A 51 -25.54 0.50 6.87
N LYS A 52 -24.80 -0.20 7.74
CA LYS A 52 -24.84 -0.04 9.20
C LYS A 52 -23.94 1.09 9.71
N SER A 53 -23.13 1.71 8.85
CA SER A 53 -22.30 2.85 9.24
C SER A 53 -23.15 4.01 9.78
N PRO A 54 -22.58 4.93 10.59
CA PRO A 54 -23.31 6.11 11.05
C PRO A 54 -23.89 6.98 9.92
N SER A 55 -23.32 6.91 8.72
CA SER A 55 -23.86 7.58 7.52
C SER A 55 -25.10 6.91 6.92
N GLY A 56 -25.35 5.63 7.23
CA GLY A 56 -26.49 4.86 6.73
C GLY A 56 -26.47 4.66 5.20
N ILE A 57 -27.63 4.28 4.64
CA ILE A 57 -27.83 4.17 3.19
C ILE A 57 -28.22 5.55 2.64
N PRO A 58 -27.50 6.09 1.64
CA PRO A 58 -27.81 7.39 1.07
C PRO A 58 -29.11 7.34 0.23
N PRO A 59 -29.79 8.48 -0.02
CA PRO A 59 -31.01 8.53 -0.82
C PRO A 59 -30.87 7.97 -2.24
N GLN A 60 -29.66 8.01 -2.81
CA GLN A 60 -29.32 7.46 -4.12
C GLN A 60 -29.28 5.92 -4.14
N GLY A 61 -29.32 5.27 -2.97
CA GLY A 61 -29.36 3.82 -2.80
C GLY A 61 -28.03 3.19 -2.37
N ALA A 62 -28.09 1.90 -2.04
CA ALA A 62 -26.96 1.15 -1.47
C ALA A 62 -25.81 0.92 -2.46
N GLY A 63 -26.07 0.94 -3.78
CA GLY A 63 -25.01 0.81 -4.79
C GLY A 63 -23.93 1.88 -4.68
N LEU A 64 -24.33 3.11 -4.32
CA LEU A 64 -23.41 4.23 -4.15
C LEU A 64 -22.42 4.03 -2.99
N LEU A 65 -22.78 3.22 -1.99
CA LEU A 65 -21.88 2.87 -0.88
C LEU A 65 -20.65 2.12 -1.41
N MET A 66 -20.88 1.09 -2.23
CA MET A 66 -19.80 0.29 -2.79
C MET A 66 -18.99 1.04 -3.85
N GLU A 67 -19.63 1.90 -4.63
CA GLU A 67 -18.96 2.73 -5.66
C GLU A 67 -17.98 3.74 -5.05
N ASN A 68 -18.21 4.15 -3.80
CA ASN A 68 -17.34 5.11 -3.09
C ASN A 68 -16.57 4.47 -1.93
N ASP A 69 -16.62 3.14 -1.78
CA ASP A 69 -15.91 2.43 -0.71
C ASP A 69 -14.48 2.10 -1.14
N PRO A 70 -13.45 2.64 -0.47
CA PRO A 70 -12.06 2.34 -0.80
C PRO A 70 -11.73 0.85 -0.66
N LEU A 71 -12.28 0.15 0.33
CA LEU A 71 -11.98 -1.28 0.54
C LEU A 71 -12.54 -2.16 -0.59
N THR A 72 -13.60 -1.73 -1.27
CA THR A 72 -14.15 -2.42 -2.43
C THR A 72 -13.46 -1.99 -3.72
N GLN A 73 -13.33 -0.68 -3.96
CA GLN A 73 -12.84 -0.15 -5.24
C GLN A 73 -11.31 -0.14 -5.35
N GLY A 74 -10.59 0.12 -4.25
CA GLY A 74 -9.13 0.15 -4.22
C GLY A 74 -8.48 -1.12 -4.80
N PRO A 75 -8.84 -2.32 -4.32
CA PRO A 75 -8.31 -3.58 -4.86
C PRO A 75 -8.64 -3.79 -6.34
N ARG A 76 -9.83 -3.37 -6.80
CA ARG A 76 -10.24 -3.48 -8.21
C ARG A 76 -9.39 -2.58 -9.10
N LEU A 77 -9.24 -1.31 -8.71
CA LEU A 77 -8.39 -0.34 -9.39
C LEU A 77 -6.92 -0.79 -9.41
N PHE A 78 -6.44 -1.35 -8.30
CA PHE A 78 -5.08 -1.89 -8.21
C PHE A 78 -4.87 -3.07 -9.16
N ARG A 79 -5.82 -4.01 -9.19
CA ARG A 79 -5.80 -5.17 -10.10
C ARG A 79 -5.81 -4.74 -11.56
N GLU A 80 -6.50 -3.65 -11.89
CA GLU A 80 -6.59 -3.14 -13.26
C GLU A 80 -5.33 -2.36 -13.69
N HIS A 81 -4.78 -1.52 -12.80
CA HIS A 81 -3.79 -0.51 -13.19
C HIS A 81 -2.39 -0.69 -12.58
N CYS A 82 -2.27 -1.42 -11.47
CA CYS A 82 -1.05 -1.45 -10.66
C CYS A 82 -0.40 -2.85 -10.63
N ILE A 83 -1.21 -3.90 -10.66
CA ILE A 83 -0.77 -5.27 -10.36
C ILE A 83 0.28 -5.82 -11.33
N GLN A 84 0.30 -5.34 -12.57
CA GLN A 84 1.28 -5.79 -13.57
C GLN A 84 2.72 -5.46 -13.16
N CYS A 85 2.92 -4.34 -12.45
CA CYS A 85 4.23 -3.94 -11.92
C CYS A 85 4.39 -4.37 -10.46
N HIS A 86 3.37 -4.12 -9.63
CA HIS A 86 3.33 -4.40 -8.20
C HIS A 86 2.65 -5.76 -7.96
N GLN A 87 3.31 -6.83 -8.40
CA GLN A 87 2.75 -8.18 -8.36
C GLN A 87 2.81 -8.77 -6.94
N PRO A 88 1.68 -9.13 -6.33
CA PRO A 88 1.67 -9.76 -5.03
C PRO A 88 2.30 -11.14 -5.05
N ALA A 89 3.22 -11.40 -4.11
CA ALA A 89 3.83 -12.72 -3.97
C ALA A 89 2.80 -13.80 -3.60
N SER A 90 1.72 -13.40 -2.90
CA SER A 90 0.61 -14.26 -2.51
C SER A 90 -0.50 -14.39 -3.56
N SER A 91 -0.29 -13.84 -4.77
CA SER A 91 -1.26 -13.97 -5.86
C SER A 91 -1.59 -15.45 -6.13
N PRO A 92 -2.87 -15.83 -6.19
CA PRO A 92 -3.28 -17.21 -6.46
C PRO A 92 -3.04 -17.60 -7.92
N MET A 93 -2.80 -16.60 -8.79
CA MET A 93 -2.58 -16.76 -10.21
C MET A 93 -1.16 -16.33 -10.58
N PRO A 94 -0.44 -17.09 -11.43
CA PRO A 94 0.89 -16.71 -11.88
C PRO A 94 0.84 -15.49 -12.81
N PHE A 95 1.89 -14.68 -12.75
CA PHE A 95 2.10 -13.59 -13.69
C PHE A 95 2.94 -14.05 -14.88
N ALA A 96 2.64 -13.51 -16.06
CA ALA A 96 3.36 -13.85 -17.29
C ALA A 96 4.76 -13.20 -17.37
N THR A 97 4.95 -12.08 -16.68
CA THR A 97 6.21 -11.31 -16.64
C THR A 97 6.66 -11.15 -15.20
N PRO A 98 7.97 -11.01 -14.93
CA PRO A 98 8.45 -10.74 -13.59
C PRO A 98 7.94 -9.38 -13.07
N PRO A 99 7.88 -9.18 -11.73
CA PRO A 99 7.49 -7.92 -11.13
C PRO A 99 8.45 -6.81 -11.51
N LEU A 100 7.92 -5.61 -11.73
CA LEU A 100 8.72 -4.42 -12.05
C LEU A 100 8.87 -3.47 -10.85
N ALA A 101 8.15 -3.73 -9.77
CA ALA A 101 8.15 -2.91 -8.56
C ALA A 101 7.95 -3.79 -7.32
N THR A 102 8.16 -3.21 -6.15
CA THR A 102 7.96 -3.89 -4.85
C THR A 102 6.49 -4.24 -4.65
N ASP A 103 6.23 -5.41 -4.10
CA ASP A 103 4.91 -5.85 -3.69
C ASP A 103 4.33 -4.92 -2.61
N LEU A 104 3.07 -4.50 -2.76
CA LEU A 104 2.43 -3.50 -1.90
C LEU A 104 1.33 -4.09 -1.01
N VAL A 105 0.76 -5.24 -1.37
CA VAL A 105 -0.52 -5.73 -0.84
C VAL A 105 -0.57 -7.25 -0.90
N ASP A 106 -1.42 -7.88 -0.09
CA ASP A 106 -1.69 -9.29 -0.28
C ASP A 106 -2.55 -9.55 -1.53
N GLY A 107 -2.25 -10.62 -2.27
CA GLY A 107 -2.92 -10.99 -3.50
C GLY A 107 -4.31 -11.61 -3.33
N GLN A 108 -4.69 -11.96 -2.10
CA GLN A 108 -5.97 -12.62 -1.78
C GLN A 108 -6.75 -11.86 -0.71
N ASP A 109 -6.06 -11.31 0.29
CA ASP A 109 -6.66 -10.54 1.37
C ASP A 109 -6.58 -9.03 1.09
N ARG A 110 -7.71 -8.45 0.68
CA ARG A 110 -7.81 -7.02 0.39
C ARG A 110 -7.64 -6.11 1.61
N GLU A 111 -7.69 -6.64 2.82
CA GLU A 111 -7.48 -5.85 4.05
C GLU A 111 -5.99 -5.75 4.39
N LEU A 112 -5.14 -6.65 3.86
CA LEU A 112 -3.71 -6.67 4.15
C LEU A 112 -2.92 -5.82 3.15
N VAL A 113 -2.54 -4.62 3.60
CA VAL A 113 -1.65 -3.72 2.87
C VAL A 113 -0.27 -3.72 3.53
N HIS A 114 0.77 -4.06 2.77
CA HIS A 114 2.15 -4.06 3.24
C HIS A 114 2.82 -2.69 3.09
N PHE A 115 2.41 -1.91 2.09
CA PHE A 115 2.97 -0.60 1.80
C PHE A 115 2.98 0.31 3.04
N ALA A 116 4.13 0.92 3.30
CA ALA A 116 4.37 1.85 4.41
C ALA A 116 4.01 1.32 5.81
N SER A 117 3.84 0.01 5.97
CA SER A 117 3.77 -0.65 7.28
C SER A 117 5.09 -0.47 8.05
N ARG A 118 5.08 -0.82 9.35
CA ARG A 118 6.29 -0.81 10.17
C ARG A 118 7.38 -1.71 9.58
N ASP A 119 7.00 -2.90 9.10
CA ASP A 119 7.94 -3.85 8.50
C ASP A 119 8.44 -3.39 7.13
N TRP A 120 7.61 -2.69 6.36
CA TRP A 120 8.04 -1.99 5.15
C TRP A 120 9.13 -0.96 5.46
N ILE A 121 8.90 -0.10 6.46
CA ILE A 121 9.88 0.92 6.87
C ILE A 121 11.17 0.26 7.36
N ARG A 122 11.07 -0.78 8.18
CA ARG A 122 12.25 -1.56 8.62
C ARG A 122 13.03 -2.12 7.44
N SER A 123 12.34 -2.78 6.51
CA SER A 123 12.92 -3.37 5.31
C SER A 123 13.64 -2.32 4.46
N LEU A 124 13.03 -1.15 4.26
CA LEU A 124 13.62 -0.03 3.53
C LEU A 124 14.90 0.49 4.21
N LEU A 125 14.89 0.67 5.53
CA LEU A 125 16.04 1.19 6.27
C LEU A 125 17.19 0.17 6.37
N LEU A 126 16.87 -1.12 6.49
CA LEU A 126 17.87 -2.18 6.62
C LEU A 126 18.41 -2.66 5.28
N ASN A 127 17.60 -2.70 4.23
CA ASN A 127 18.01 -3.24 2.94
C ASN A 127 17.30 -2.52 1.79
N PHE A 128 17.58 -1.24 1.60
CA PHE A 128 16.96 -0.42 0.57
C PHE A 128 17.07 -1.03 -0.84
N GLU A 129 18.25 -1.49 -1.24
CA GLU A 129 18.46 -2.09 -2.56
C GLU A 129 17.64 -3.38 -2.73
N GLY A 130 17.67 -4.27 -1.74
CA GLY A 130 16.89 -5.50 -1.76
C GLY A 130 15.39 -5.25 -1.73
N HIS A 131 14.94 -4.24 -0.97
CA HIS A 131 13.55 -3.82 -0.88
C HIS A 131 12.99 -3.40 -2.25
N TYR A 132 13.81 -2.77 -3.08
CA TYR A 132 13.44 -2.31 -4.43
C TYR A 132 14.00 -3.20 -5.56
N GLN A 133 14.49 -4.40 -5.26
CA GLN A 133 15.23 -5.24 -6.22
C GLN A 133 14.49 -5.50 -7.55
N ASN A 134 13.14 -5.53 -7.53
CA ASN A 134 12.33 -5.75 -8.73
C ASN A 134 12.46 -4.64 -9.78
N LEU A 135 12.95 -3.45 -9.38
CA LEU A 135 13.27 -2.37 -10.32
C LEU A 135 14.33 -2.78 -11.35
N ARG A 136 15.15 -3.82 -11.07
CA ARG A 136 16.12 -4.39 -12.02
C ARG A 136 15.47 -4.98 -13.27
N ASN A 137 14.19 -5.33 -13.18
CA ASN A 137 13.43 -5.89 -14.31
C ASN A 137 12.88 -4.79 -15.24
N ILE A 138 13.03 -3.51 -14.89
CA ILE A 138 12.56 -2.40 -15.74
C ILE A 138 13.50 -2.20 -16.93
N GLU A 139 12.94 -2.29 -18.13
CA GLU A 139 13.63 -2.02 -19.39
C GLU A 139 13.16 -0.72 -20.06
N GLY A 140 13.88 -0.30 -21.10
CA GLY A 140 13.52 0.83 -21.94
C GLY A 140 13.70 2.19 -21.25
N PRO A 141 12.87 3.21 -21.57
CA PRO A 141 13.07 4.59 -21.11
C PRO A 141 13.09 4.77 -19.57
N ARG A 142 12.56 3.80 -18.82
CA ARG A 142 12.50 3.83 -17.35
C ARG A 142 13.65 3.09 -16.67
N GLN A 143 14.54 2.44 -17.42
CA GLN A 143 15.66 1.66 -16.87
C GLN A 143 16.66 2.55 -16.11
N THR A 144 17.07 3.68 -16.69
CA THR A 144 18.01 4.60 -16.05
C THR A 144 17.52 5.13 -14.70
N PRO A 145 16.30 5.69 -14.57
CA PRO A 145 15.81 6.12 -13.27
C PRO A 145 15.61 4.96 -12.28
N ALA A 146 15.21 3.76 -12.76
CA ALA A 146 15.11 2.57 -11.91
C ALA A 146 16.47 2.17 -11.31
N GLN A 147 17.52 2.14 -12.13
CA GLN A 147 18.88 1.87 -11.66
C GLN A 147 19.39 2.95 -10.70
N ALA A 148 19.07 4.23 -10.96
CA ALA A 148 19.46 5.33 -10.08
C ALA A 148 18.84 5.22 -8.68
N ILE A 149 17.63 4.66 -8.56
CA ILE A 149 17.02 4.37 -7.24
C ILE A 149 17.85 3.30 -6.51
N LEU A 150 18.18 2.20 -7.19
CA LEU A 150 18.91 1.06 -6.60
C LEU A 150 20.33 1.41 -6.12
N THR A 151 21.01 2.33 -6.81
CA THR A 151 22.40 2.71 -6.51
C THR A 151 22.54 4.07 -5.84
N GLY A 152 21.42 4.71 -5.50
CA GLY A 152 21.38 6.06 -4.95
C GLY A 152 21.90 6.17 -3.52
N THR A 153 21.93 7.39 -3.01
CA THR A 153 22.45 7.71 -1.66
C THR A 153 21.72 6.94 -0.55
N MET A 154 20.42 6.69 -0.68
CA MET A 154 19.67 5.91 0.32
C MET A 154 20.08 4.43 0.35
N SER A 155 20.44 3.86 -0.80
CA SER A 155 21.00 2.51 -0.88
C SER A 155 22.32 2.41 -0.12
N GLN A 156 23.21 3.38 -0.37
CA GLN A 156 24.51 3.49 0.31
C GLN A 156 24.35 3.75 1.81
N TRP A 157 23.41 4.62 2.21
CA TRP A 157 23.10 4.91 3.60
C TRP A 157 22.61 3.65 4.33
N SER A 158 21.67 2.91 3.73
CA SER A 158 21.12 1.68 4.30
C SER A 158 22.22 0.63 4.50
N ALA A 159 23.05 0.40 3.47
CA ALA A 159 24.16 -0.55 3.57
C ALA A 159 25.19 -0.16 4.64
N LYS A 160 25.50 1.13 4.78
CA LYS A 160 26.45 1.65 5.76
C LYS A 160 25.96 1.51 7.21
N HIS A 161 24.65 1.70 7.44
CA HIS A 161 24.09 1.83 8.79
C HIS A 161 23.31 0.60 9.27
N ARG A 162 23.12 -0.41 8.42
CA ARG A 162 22.42 -1.67 8.74
C ARG A 162 22.88 -2.28 10.06
N ASP A 163 24.17 -2.57 10.20
CA ASP A 163 24.68 -3.28 11.38
C ASP A 163 24.48 -2.46 12.66
N THR A 164 24.63 -1.14 12.58
CA THR A 164 24.36 -0.22 13.70
C THR A 164 22.88 -0.27 14.10
N LEU A 165 21.96 -0.28 13.14
CA LEU A 165 20.51 -0.33 13.40
C LEU A 165 20.07 -1.70 13.94
N GLN A 166 20.69 -2.79 13.50
CA GLN A 166 20.35 -4.15 13.92
C GLN A 166 21.01 -4.59 15.24
N ALA A 167 21.98 -3.83 15.76
CA ALA A 167 22.58 -4.14 17.04
C ALA A 167 21.52 -4.18 18.15
N ASP A 168 21.52 -5.24 18.97
CA ASP A 168 20.52 -5.45 20.03
C ASP A 168 20.39 -4.24 20.98
N ALA A 169 21.50 -3.56 21.26
CA ALA A 169 21.54 -2.35 22.08
C ALA A 169 20.72 -1.18 21.50
N ASN A 170 20.49 -1.16 20.19
CA ASN A 170 19.76 -0.12 19.46
C ASN A 170 18.34 -0.54 19.07
N ALA A 171 17.86 -1.74 19.45
CA ALA A 171 16.54 -2.24 19.04
C ALA A 171 15.39 -1.26 19.38
N ALA A 172 15.38 -0.73 20.61
CA ALA A 172 14.36 0.23 21.04
C ALA A 172 14.43 1.57 20.29
N ASP A 173 15.63 2.02 19.94
CA ASP A 173 15.83 3.25 19.18
C ASP A 173 15.44 3.07 17.71
N PHE A 174 15.74 1.91 17.13
CA PHE A 174 15.33 1.61 15.77
C PHE A 174 13.81 1.51 15.67
N ASP A 175 13.15 0.85 16.63
CA ASP A 175 11.69 0.83 16.73
C ASP A 175 11.11 2.24 16.90
N ALA A 176 11.71 3.07 17.76
CA ALA A 176 11.29 4.46 17.92
C ALA A 176 11.38 5.25 16.60
N LEU A 177 12.47 5.09 15.84
CA LEU A 177 12.63 5.71 14.52
C LEU A 177 11.54 5.24 13.54
N VAL A 178 11.23 3.95 13.52
CA VAL A 178 10.14 3.38 12.71
C VAL A 178 8.79 3.95 13.10
N GLU A 179 8.46 4.00 14.39
CA GLU A 179 7.19 4.57 14.88
C GLU A 179 7.07 6.06 14.51
N PHE A 180 8.15 6.83 14.61
CA PHE A 180 8.15 8.22 14.18
C PHE A 180 7.82 8.38 12.70
N LEU A 181 8.42 7.58 11.83
CA LEU A 181 8.15 7.60 10.38
C LEU A 181 6.72 7.12 10.09
N TYR A 182 6.28 6.06 10.76
CA TYR A 182 4.94 5.51 10.62
C TYR A 182 3.85 6.51 11.04
N ALA A 183 4.08 7.26 12.12
CA ALA A 183 3.16 8.28 12.62
C ALA A 183 2.84 9.39 11.59
N GLN A 184 3.73 9.61 10.61
CA GLN A 184 3.48 10.60 9.55
C GLN A 184 2.31 10.21 8.65
N SER A 185 2.03 8.91 8.51
CA SER A 185 0.91 8.39 7.71
C SER A 185 -0.46 8.83 8.24
N ARG A 186 -0.55 9.08 9.55
CA ARG A 186 -1.80 9.30 10.30
C ARG A 186 -2.81 8.15 10.16
N ARG A 187 -2.31 6.91 9.95
CA ARG A 187 -3.13 5.69 10.06
C ARG A 187 -3.75 5.57 11.45
N LYS A 188 -4.88 4.88 11.54
CA LYS A 188 -5.70 4.80 12.77
C LYS A 188 -4.95 4.16 13.94
N ASP A 189 -4.07 3.21 13.66
CA ASP A 189 -3.23 2.47 14.60
C ASP A 189 -1.85 3.14 14.85
N ALA A 190 -1.59 4.29 14.23
CA ALA A 190 -0.37 5.03 14.46
C ALA A 190 -0.35 5.65 15.85
N LEU A 191 0.82 5.61 16.50
CA LEU A 191 1.02 6.25 17.80
C LEU A 191 0.86 7.77 17.69
N LEU A 192 0.35 8.38 18.76
CA LEU A 192 0.20 9.82 18.82
C LEU A 192 1.56 10.52 18.83
N PRO A 193 1.66 11.76 18.32
CA PRO A 193 2.89 12.56 18.37
C PRO A 193 3.46 12.78 19.78
N SER A 194 2.62 12.64 20.81
CA SER A 194 3.00 12.74 22.23
C SER A 194 3.60 11.45 22.82
N ASP A 195 3.52 10.31 22.12
CA ASP A 195 4.12 9.05 22.58
C ASP A 195 5.65 9.17 22.65
N ALA A 196 6.25 8.66 23.73
CA ALA A 196 7.68 8.75 23.97
C ALA A 196 8.51 8.10 22.85
N ARG A 197 8.02 7.04 22.22
CA ARG A 197 8.68 6.38 21.08
C ARG A 197 8.70 7.29 19.86
N VAL A 198 7.59 7.95 19.55
CA VAL A 198 7.51 8.90 18.42
C VAL A 198 8.45 10.10 18.66
N GLN A 199 8.50 10.62 19.88
CA GLN A 199 9.41 11.71 20.24
C GLN A 199 10.88 11.27 20.16
N ARG A 200 11.20 10.07 20.65
CA ARG A 200 12.55 9.50 20.54
C ARG A 200 12.96 9.32 19.08
N GLY A 201 12.08 8.76 18.26
CA GLY A 201 12.31 8.59 16.83
C GLY A 201 12.51 9.92 16.10
N GLN A 202 11.76 10.97 16.46
CA GLN A 202 11.98 12.32 15.93
C GLN A 202 13.39 12.84 16.27
N GLN A 203 13.87 12.58 17.49
CA GLN A 203 15.21 12.96 17.91
C GLN A 203 16.30 12.22 17.12
N ILE A 204 16.11 10.92 16.88
CA ILE A 204 17.02 10.10 16.06
C ILE A 204 16.99 10.58 14.61
N PHE A 205 15.81 10.85 14.04
CA PHE A 205 15.68 11.40 12.69
C PHE A 205 16.47 12.71 12.52
N LYS A 206 16.41 13.59 13.52
CA LYS A 206 17.11 14.88 13.52
C LYS A 206 18.61 14.76 13.71
N THR A 207 19.06 13.89 14.62
CA THR A 207 20.45 13.89 15.12
C THR A 207 21.29 12.70 14.67
N GLY A 208 20.65 11.59 14.31
CA GLY A 208 21.27 10.30 14.05
C GLY A 208 21.80 9.60 15.30
N GLN A 209 21.64 10.15 16.50
CA GLN A 209 22.21 9.61 17.72
C GLN A 209 21.38 8.45 18.27
N LEU A 210 22.02 7.29 18.41
CA LEU A 210 21.43 6.09 19.01
C LEU A 210 22.01 5.88 20.42
N VAL A 211 21.48 4.90 21.16
CA VAL A 211 22.04 4.46 22.45
C VAL A 211 23.49 4.02 22.29
N SER A 212 23.79 3.26 21.23
CA SER A 212 25.14 2.82 20.91
C SER A 212 25.52 3.25 19.50
N GLY A 213 26.35 4.29 19.40
CA GLY A 213 26.83 4.83 18.14
C GLY A 213 25.85 5.81 17.50
N GLN A 214 25.98 5.99 16.19
CA GLN A 214 25.18 6.96 15.44
C GLN A 214 25.02 6.52 13.98
N ILE A 215 23.96 6.99 13.36
CA ILE A 215 23.72 6.94 11.92
C ILE A 215 23.85 8.35 11.33
N ASP A 216 23.96 8.46 10.01
CA ASP A 216 23.86 9.78 9.38
C ASP A 216 22.41 10.27 9.52
N ALA A 217 22.22 11.41 10.18
CA ALA A 217 20.90 11.95 10.47
C ALA A 217 20.03 12.10 9.21
N CYS A 218 18.83 11.55 9.24
CA CYS A 218 17.87 11.58 8.13
C CYS A 218 17.53 13.01 7.72
N ALA A 219 17.40 13.92 8.70
CA ALA A 219 17.11 15.34 8.50
C ALA A 219 18.16 16.09 7.67
N LYS A 220 19.38 15.56 7.49
CA LYS A 220 20.39 16.17 6.61
C LYS A 220 20.02 16.05 5.12
N CYS A 221 19.22 15.06 4.76
CA CYS A 221 18.85 14.78 3.37
C CYS A 221 17.34 14.86 3.11
N HIS A 222 16.50 14.55 4.10
CA HIS A 222 15.05 14.51 3.95
C HIS A 222 14.34 15.68 4.63
N GLY A 223 13.56 16.42 3.85
CA GLY A 223 12.61 17.39 4.38
C GLY A 223 11.39 16.71 5.01
N ILE A 224 10.85 17.30 6.09
CA ILE A 224 9.64 16.80 6.75
C ILE A 224 8.93 17.87 7.59
N ASN A 225 7.61 17.97 7.40
CA ASN A 225 6.67 18.60 8.33
C ASN A 225 6.09 17.49 9.20
N THR A 226 6.49 17.46 10.47
CA THR A 226 6.08 16.37 11.37
C THR A 226 4.64 16.53 11.81
N VAL A 227 3.98 15.42 12.13
CA VAL A 227 2.69 15.44 12.84
C VAL A 227 2.83 16.00 14.26
N MET A 228 1.81 16.72 14.72
CA MET A 228 1.67 17.28 16.07
C MET A 228 0.21 17.18 16.55
N LEU A 229 -0.01 17.27 17.86
CA LEU A 229 -1.34 17.50 18.41
C LEU A 229 -1.62 19.00 18.44
N ASN A 230 -2.73 19.43 17.85
CA ASN A 230 -3.22 20.79 18.03
C ASN A 230 -3.89 20.96 19.40
N ASN A 231 -4.33 22.18 19.71
CA ASN A 231 -5.00 22.50 20.98
C ASN A 231 -6.33 21.75 21.20
N GLU A 232 -6.89 21.13 20.15
CA GLU A 232 -8.11 20.32 20.21
C GLU A 232 -7.80 18.81 20.32
N GLY A 233 -6.53 18.43 20.47
CA GLY A 233 -6.11 17.03 20.50
C GLY A 233 -6.15 16.32 19.14
N LYS A 234 -6.30 17.05 18.03
CA LYS A 234 -6.27 16.49 16.68
C LYS A 234 -4.85 16.43 16.14
N VAL A 235 -4.53 15.33 15.46
CA VAL A 235 -3.26 15.17 14.75
C VAL A 235 -3.28 16.02 13.48
N VAL A 236 -2.37 17.00 13.40
CA VAL A 236 -2.17 17.91 12.26
C VAL A 236 -0.69 17.96 11.89
N PHE A 237 -0.34 18.50 10.72
CA PHE A 237 1.07 18.74 10.38
C PHE A 237 1.55 20.06 11.00
N ASN A 238 2.80 20.05 11.47
CA ASN A 238 3.53 21.27 11.82
C ASN A 238 3.64 22.19 10.59
N GLN A 239 3.45 23.49 10.81
CA GLN A 239 3.63 24.49 9.76
C GLN A 239 5.12 24.75 9.48
N THR A 240 5.96 24.62 10.51
CA THR A 240 7.41 24.75 10.40
C THR A 240 8.01 23.36 10.17
N PRO A 241 8.80 23.15 9.11
CA PRO A 241 9.48 21.88 8.89
C PRO A 241 10.49 21.59 9.99
N LEU A 242 10.60 20.31 10.38
CA LEU A 242 11.73 19.84 11.20
C LEU A 242 13.04 19.90 10.40
N SER A 243 12.93 19.68 9.10
CA SER A 243 14.00 19.85 8.11
C SER A 243 13.37 20.28 6.79
N ASP A 244 14.03 21.22 6.11
CA ASP A 244 13.75 21.67 4.75
C ASP A 244 14.76 21.09 3.74
N ALA A 245 15.49 20.04 4.14
CA ALA A 245 16.43 19.33 3.27
C ALA A 245 15.76 18.73 2.02
N GLY A 246 16.58 18.15 1.14
CA GLY A 246 16.18 17.70 -0.20
C GLY A 246 15.07 16.64 -0.29
N GLN A 247 14.83 16.18 -1.51
CA GLN A 247 13.81 15.18 -1.82
C GLN A 247 14.30 13.75 -1.51
N PRO A 248 13.39 12.80 -1.20
CA PRO A 248 11.94 12.99 -1.09
C PRO A 248 11.50 13.65 0.22
N LEU A 249 10.49 14.51 0.10
CA LEU A 249 9.72 15.03 1.23
C LEU A 249 8.94 13.90 1.91
N LEU A 250 9.18 13.71 3.20
CA LEU A 250 8.57 12.63 4.00
C LEU A 250 7.29 13.05 4.73
N SER A 251 6.87 14.30 4.59
CA SER A 251 5.62 14.82 5.15
C SER A 251 4.43 13.98 4.70
N GLY A 252 3.76 13.31 5.64
CA GLY A 252 2.57 12.52 5.33
C GLY A 252 2.85 11.17 4.66
N TYR A 253 4.10 10.71 4.60
CA TYR A 253 4.47 9.45 3.96
C TYR A 253 3.57 8.28 4.42
N GLY A 254 3.07 7.50 3.47
CA GLY A 254 2.16 6.38 3.75
C GLY A 254 0.70 6.76 3.99
N GLY A 255 0.39 8.06 4.11
CA GLY A 255 -0.97 8.57 4.29
C GLY A 255 -1.69 8.87 2.97
N THR A 256 -3.02 9.00 3.03
CA THR A 256 -3.89 9.17 1.85
C THR A 256 -3.48 10.33 0.96
N ASN A 257 -3.26 11.53 1.51
CA ASN A 257 -2.95 12.72 0.70
C ASN A 257 -1.59 12.59 0.00
N TRP A 258 -0.61 11.97 0.67
CA TRP A 258 0.70 11.71 0.09
C TRP A 258 0.58 10.70 -1.06
N LEU A 259 -0.16 9.61 -0.85
CA LEU A 259 -0.42 8.60 -1.89
C LEU A 259 -1.19 9.17 -3.08
N GLU A 260 -2.20 10.02 -2.83
CA GLU A 260 -2.97 10.69 -3.89
C GLU A 260 -2.06 11.54 -4.78
N ALA A 261 -1.18 12.34 -4.17
CA ALA A 261 -0.19 13.14 -4.90
C ALA A 261 0.83 12.28 -5.64
N PHE A 262 1.34 11.23 -5.00
CA PHE A 262 2.32 10.32 -5.57
C PHE A 262 1.75 9.55 -6.77
N ILE A 263 0.58 8.92 -6.65
CA ILE A 263 -0.05 8.18 -7.74
C ILE A 263 -0.38 9.11 -8.92
N ALA A 264 -0.88 10.33 -8.64
CA ALA A 264 -1.20 11.30 -9.67
C ALA A 264 0.05 11.74 -10.45
N ASN A 265 1.13 12.09 -9.74
CA ASN A 265 2.38 12.57 -10.34
C ASN A 265 3.60 12.21 -9.48
N PRO A 266 4.18 11.01 -9.66
CA PRO A 266 5.32 10.56 -8.86
C PRO A 266 6.55 11.47 -8.98
N ALA A 267 6.75 12.09 -10.15
CA ALA A 267 7.87 12.99 -10.39
C ALA A 267 7.79 14.30 -9.58
N ALA A 268 6.59 14.71 -9.14
CA ALA A 268 6.46 15.85 -8.23
C ALA A 268 6.98 15.54 -6.82
N VAL A 269 7.03 14.26 -6.43
CA VAL A 269 7.48 13.81 -5.11
C VAL A 269 8.96 13.41 -5.13
N TYR A 270 9.40 12.69 -6.17
CA TYR A 270 10.75 12.11 -6.26
C TYR A 270 11.64 12.75 -7.33
N GLY A 271 11.14 13.74 -8.08
CA GLY A 271 11.86 14.34 -9.20
C GLY A 271 12.23 13.30 -10.25
N ASN A 272 13.50 13.31 -10.67
CA ASN A 272 14.04 12.38 -11.65
C ASN A 272 14.34 10.97 -11.07
N HIS A 273 14.21 10.77 -9.76
CA HIS A 273 14.43 9.48 -9.09
C HIS A 273 13.13 8.68 -9.01
N ASN A 274 12.45 8.56 -10.15
CA ASN A 274 11.15 7.91 -10.24
C ASN A 274 11.06 7.04 -11.50
N ALA A 275 10.66 5.78 -11.31
CA ALA A 275 10.41 4.83 -12.40
C ALA A 275 8.91 4.48 -12.54
N MET A 276 8.03 5.05 -11.71
CA MET A 276 6.58 4.84 -11.79
C MET A 276 5.95 5.84 -12.78
N PRO A 277 5.11 5.41 -13.74
CA PRO A 277 4.40 6.33 -14.61
C PRO A 277 3.33 7.13 -13.84
N PRO A 278 2.99 8.36 -14.28
CA PRO A 278 1.91 9.13 -13.66
C PRO A 278 0.53 8.60 -14.06
N PHE A 279 -0.42 8.57 -13.11
CA PHE A 279 -1.80 8.14 -13.35
C PHE A 279 -2.82 9.27 -13.33
N GLY A 280 -2.41 10.52 -13.09
CA GLY A 280 -3.32 11.68 -13.00
C GLY A 280 -4.15 11.96 -14.27
N ASN A 281 -3.71 11.47 -15.43
CA ASN A 281 -4.43 11.56 -16.70
C ASN A 281 -5.10 10.24 -17.12
N GLN A 282 -4.90 9.17 -16.35
CA GLN A 282 -5.43 7.82 -16.62
C GLN A 282 -6.60 7.48 -15.71
N LEU A 283 -6.61 8.02 -14.50
CA LEU A 283 -7.63 7.79 -13.48
C LEU A 283 -8.29 9.10 -13.09
N THR A 284 -9.57 9.05 -12.74
CA THR A 284 -10.25 10.19 -12.13
C THR A 284 -9.69 10.48 -10.74
N LYS A 285 -9.85 11.72 -10.27
CA LYS A 285 -9.46 12.10 -8.90
C LYS A 285 -10.11 11.21 -7.84
N SER A 286 -11.37 10.82 -8.03
CA SER A 286 -12.08 9.91 -7.11
C SER A 286 -11.43 8.52 -7.06
N GLN A 287 -11.11 7.94 -8.22
CA GLN A 287 -10.43 6.64 -8.29
C GLN A 287 -9.05 6.68 -7.63
N ILE A 288 -8.24 7.71 -7.91
CA ILE A 288 -6.94 7.88 -7.25
C ILE A 288 -7.12 7.98 -5.73
N ARG A 289 -8.11 8.76 -5.28
CA ARG A 289 -8.39 8.92 -3.85
C ARG A 289 -8.82 7.62 -3.19
N MET A 290 -9.69 6.82 -3.81
CA MET A 290 -10.09 5.52 -3.28
C MET A 290 -8.91 4.54 -3.22
N LEU A 291 -8.07 4.50 -4.26
CA LEU A 291 -6.85 3.70 -4.27
C LEU A 291 -5.90 4.14 -3.14
N ALA A 292 -5.71 5.45 -2.96
CA ALA A 292 -4.88 6.02 -1.91
C ALA A 292 -5.45 5.80 -0.49
N GLN A 293 -6.77 5.86 -0.32
CA GLN A 293 -7.45 5.55 0.93
C GLN A 293 -7.29 4.08 1.30
N TRP A 294 -7.45 3.18 0.34
CA TRP A 294 -7.24 1.75 0.57
C TRP A 294 -5.79 1.43 0.94
N LEU A 295 -4.82 1.89 0.16
CA LEU A 295 -3.39 1.69 0.44
C LEU A 295 -2.91 2.38 1.73
N ALA A 296 -3.63 3.41 2.19
CA ALA A 296 -3.38 4.07 3.46
C ALA A 296 -4.21 3.49 4.61
N GLU A 297 -5.00 2.44 4.38
CA GLU A 297 -5.91 1.85 5.37
C GLU A 297 -6.86 2.89 6.01
N ASN A 298 -7.25 3.90 5.22
CA ASN A 298 -8.09 5.02 5.62
C ASN A 298 -9.49 4.89 5.00
N TYR A 299 -10.25 3.96 5.54
CA TYR A 299 -11.64 3.70 5.15
C TYR A 299 -12.45 3.28 6.39
N TYR A 300 -13.77 3.26 6.25
CA TYR A 300 -14.64 2.82 7.33
C TYR A 300 -14.40 1.34 7.66
N GLN A 301 -14.16 1.05 8.92
CA GLN A 301 -14.13 -0.29 9.49
C GLN A 301 -15.08 -0.26 10.68
N SER A 302 -16.04 -1.19 10.69
CA SER A 302 -16.91 -1.38 11.85
C SER A 302 -16.08 -1.75 13.09
N GLU A 303 -16.55 -1.36 14.28
CA GLU A 303 -15.85 -1.64 15.54
C GLU A 303 -16.00 -3.10 16.02
N GLU A 304 -16.73 -3.94 15.28
CA GLU A 304 -16.95 -5.35 15.60
C GLU A 304 -15.95 -6.24 14.82
N HIS A 305 -14.82 -6.56 15.47
CA HIS A 305 -13.98 -7.72 15.16
C HIS A 305 -13.93 -8.65 16.36
#